data_AF-A0A4Z1CGD5-F1
#
_entry.id   AF-A0A4Z1CGD5-F1
#
_cell.length_a   1.000
_cell.length_b   1.000
_cell.length_c   1.000
_cell.angle_alpha   90.00
_cell.angle_beta   90.00
_cell.angle_gamma   90.00
#
_symmetry.space_group_name_H-M   'P 1'
#
loop_
_entity.id
_entity.type
_entity.pdbx_description
1 polymer ?
#
loop_
_entity_poly.entity_id
_entity_poly.type
_entity_poly.pdbx_seq_one_letter_code
_entity_poly.pdbx_strand_id
1 'polypeptide(L)'
;MRTIALALLLAGPAAAQEGPPSFDAGPLIACLEGEAPHDGCIGLASAACMAGPDGQTTVGMGFCLDAERQIWDDRLNTAYGALMERAEATDAEMTGLGSSAPPQAPALREMQRDWIAYRDAACTYEAVRWGGGTGAGPAATQCALTLTARQTLWLDGYLVEGR
;
A
#
# COMPACT_ATOMS: atom_id res chain seq x y z
N MET A 1 -73.38 11.67 -3.71
CA MET A 1 -72.26 12.14 -2.86
C MET A 1 -70.99 11.47 -3.36
N ARG A 2 -70.06 12.23 -3.95
CA ARG A 2 -68.78 11.74 -4.51
C ARG A 2 -67.69 12.06 -3.48
N THR A 3 -67.15 11.04 -2.82
CA THR A 3 -65.98 11.17 -1.96
C THR A 3 -64.72 10.96 -2.80
N ILE A 4 -63.92 12.00 -2.95
CA ILE A 4 -62.58 11.95 -3.57
C ILE A 4 -61.59 11.60 -2.46
N ALA A 5 -60.93 10.45 -2.56
CA ALA A 5 -59.84 10.07 -1.68
C ALA A 5 -58.52 10.65 -2.22
N LEU A 6 -57.91 11.56 -1.47
CA LEU A 6 -56.63 12.18 -1.79
C LEU A 6 -55.50 11.29 -1.25
N ALA A 7 -54.76 10.63 -2.14
CA ALA A 7 -53.58 9.85 -1.79
C ALA A 7 -52.37 10.78 -1.59
N LEU A 8 -51.94 10.93 -0.34
CA LEU A 8 -50.70 11.60 0.04
C LEU A 8 -49.50 10.67 -0.26
N LEU A 9 -48.76 11.00 -1.32
CA LEU A 9 -47.44 10.42 -1.61
C LEU A 9 -46.41 11.01 -0.62
N LEU A 10 -46.02 10.23 0.38
CA LEU A 10 -44.90 10.53 1.26
C LEU A 10 -43.59 10.31 0.47
N ALA A 11 -42.99 11.39 -0.03
CA ALA A 11 -41.62 11.36 -0.52
C ALA A 11 -40.69 11.19 0.70
N GLY A 12 -40.13 10.00 0.88
CA GLY A 12 -39.12 9.74 1.90
C GLY A 12 -37.80 10.46 1.55
N PRO A 13 -37.00 10.87 2.55
CA PRO A 13 -35.69 11.46 2.30
C PRO A 13 -34.77 10.39 1.71
N ALA A 14 -34.16 10.68 0.56
CA ALA A 14 -33.06 9.90 0.02
C ALA A 14 -31.83 10.15 0.91
N ALA A 15 -31.52 9.21 1.81
CA ALA A 15 -30.21 9.17 2.43
C ALA A 15 -29.19 8.78 1.34
N ALA A 16 -28.42 9.75 0.85
CA ALA A 16 -27.19 9.44 0.14
C ALA A 16 -26.28 8.70 1.13
N GLN A 17 -26.13 7.40 0.94
CA GLN A 17 -25.12 6.64 1.68
C GLN A 17 -23.77 7.03 1.06
N GLU A 18 -23.10 7.98 1.71
CA GLU A 18 -21.72 8.36 1.39
C GLU A 18 -20.84 7.13 1.65
N GLY A 19 -20.61 6.33 0.61
CA GLY A 19 -19.68 5.21 0.63
C GLY A 19 -18.22 5.71 0.61
N PRO A 20 -17.24 4.83 0.87
CA PRO A 20 -15.85 5.19 0.65
C PRO A 20 -15.62 5.59 -0.83
N PRO A 21 -14.61 6.43 -1.11
CA PRO A 21 -14.25 6.77 -2.49
C PRO A 21 -14.10 5.53 -3.37
N SER A 22 -14.46 5.62 -4.65
CA SER A 22 -14.15 4.55 -5.59
C SER A 22 -12.65 4.49 -5.85
N PHE A 23 -12.04 3.33 -5.68
CA PHE A 23 -10.62 3.10 -5.95
C PHE A 23 -10.43 2.29 -7.24
N ASP A 24 -9.53 2.75 -8.11
CA ASP A 24 -9.08 2.06 -9.32
C ASP A 24 -7.55 1.94 -9.31
N ALA A 25 -7.05 0.71 -9.40
CA ALA A 25 -5.62 0.41 -9.45
C ALA A 25 -4.99 0.65 -10.84
N GLY A 26 -5.80 0.88 -11.87
CA GLY A 26 -5.37 1.02 -13.27
C GLY A 26 -4.16 1.94 -13.48
N PRO A 27 -4.12 3.16 -12.92
CA PRO A 27 -2.97 4.06 -13.08
C PRO A 27 -1.66 3.49 -12.53
N LEU A 28 -1.70 2.79 -11.40
CA LEU A 28 -0.53 2.13 -10.81
C LEU A 28 -0.07 0.97 -11.70
N ILE A 29 -1.00 0.10 -12.09
CA ILE A 29 -0.70 -1.08 -12.91
C ILE A 29 -0.07 -0.67 -14.25
N ALA A 30 -0.70 0.28 -14.95
CA ALA A 30 -0.19 0.78 -16.23
C ALA A 30 1.22 1.39 -16.12
N CYS A 31 1.54 2.04 -15.00
CA CYS A 31 2.87 2.57 -14.76
C CYS A 31 3.90 1.45 -14.53
N LEU A 32 3.55 0.43 -13.75
CA LEU A 32 4.43 -0.71 -13.43
C LEU A 32 4.66 -1.66 -14.61
N GLU A 33 3.79 -1.62 -15.62
CA GLU A 33 3.97 -2.32 -16.89
C GLU A 33 4.78 -1.51 -17.91
N GLY A 34 5.04 -0.23 -17.63
CA GLY A 34 5.78 0.68 -18.49
C GLY A 34 7.30 0.63 -18.29
N GLU A 35 8.02 1.45 -19.06
CA GLU A 35 9.49 1.58 -18.97
C GLU A 35 9.97 2.66 -17.99
N ALA A 36 9.04 3.44 -17.42
CA ALA A 36 9.38 4.50 -16.48
C ALA A 36 10.00 3.91 -15.19
N PRO A 37 10.91 4.63 -14.51
CA PRO A 37 11.37 4.21 -13.19
C PRO A 37 10.19 3.98 -12.25
N HIS A 38 10.07 2.77 -11.70
CA HIS A 38 8.90 2.37 -10.92
C HIS A 38 8.69 3.20 -9.64
N ASP A 39 9.71 3.91 -9.15
CA ASP A 39 9.56 4.91 -8.08
C ASP A 39 8.55 6.01 -8.43
N GLY A 40 8.40 6.33 -9.73
CA GLY A 40 7.40 7.28 -10.22
C GLY A 40 5.97 6.75 -10.21
N CYS A 41 5.77 5.46 -9.98
CA CYS A 41 4.44 4.85 -9.91
C CYS A 41 3.78 5.01 -8.53
N ILE A 42 4.57 5.33 -7.51
CA ILE A 42 4.11 5.45 -6.12
C ILE A 42 3.13 6.61 -6.00
N GLY A 43 1.91 6.32 -5.58
CA GLY A 43 0.86 7.29 -5.34
C GLY A 43 -0.07 7.54 -6.54
N LEU A 44 0.14 6.90 -7.70
CA LEU A 44 -0.67 7.20 -8.88
C LEU A 44 -2.14 6.80 -8.73
N ALA A 45 -2.41 5.61 -8.19
CA ALA A 45 -3.79 5.13 -8.02
C ALA A 45 -4.51 5.87 -6.87
N SER A 46 -3.80 6.13 -5.76
CA SER A 46 -4.31 6.92 -4.65
C SER A 46 -4.57 8.37 -5.04
N ALA A 47 -3.73 8.99 -5.87
CA ALA A 47 -3.98 10.32 -6.43
C ALA A 47 -5.23 10.35 -7.32
N ALA A 48 -5.41 9.36 -8.19
CA ALA A 48 -6.62 9.24 -9.01
C ALA A 48 -7.88 9.05 -8.16
N CYS A 49 -7.81 8.17 -7.14
CA CYS A 49 -8.88 7.98 -6.16
C CYS A 49 -9.23 9.28 -5.42
N MET A 50 -8.23 10.03 -4.96
CA MET A 50 -8.42 11.30 -4.25
C MET A 50 -9.02 12.40 -5.13
N ALA A 51 -8.90 12.31 -6.46
CA ALA A 51 -9.52 13.25 -7.39
C ALA A 51 -11.04 13.01 -7.59
N GLY A 52 -11.55 11.86 -7.12
CA GLY A 52 -12.96 11.51 -7.16
C GLY A 52 -13.79 12.12 -6.02
N PRO A 53 -15.12 11.88 -6.02
CA PRO A 53 -16.01 12.26 -4.92
C PRO A 53 -15.48 11.77 -3.57
N ASP A 54 -15.58 12.61 -2.55
CA ASP A 54 -15.18 12.36 -1.15
C ASP A 54 -13.69 12.03 -0.92
N GLY A 55 -12.88 11.91 -1.99
CA GLY A 55 -11.47 11.55 -1.94
C GLY A 55 -10.56 12.57 -1.25
N GLN A 56 -10.97 13.84 -1.21
CA GLN A 56 -10.24 14.93 -0.53
C GLN A 56 -10.63 15.11 0.95
N THR A 57 -11.60 14.34 1.45
CA THR A 57 -11.87 14.31 2.89
C THR A 57 -10.72 13.61 3.61
N THR A 58 -10.46 13.92 4.87
CA THR A 58 -9.43 13.20 5.65
C THR A 58 -9.63 11.68 5.62
N VAL A 59 -10.88 11.23 5.72
CA VAL A 59 -11.22 9.80 5.67
C VAL A 59 -10.98 9.24 4.27
N GLY A 60 -11.40 9.95 3.23
CA GLY A 60 -11.20 9.56 1.83
C GLY A 60 -9.72 9.48 1.43
N MET A 61 -8.91 10.45 1.86
CA MET A 61 -7.46 10.43 1.65
C MET A 61 -6.84 9.19 2.30
N GLY A 62 -7.17 8.93 3.57
CA GLY A 62 -6.70 7.74 4.28
C GLY A 62 -7.08 6.45 3.58
N PHE A 63 -8.32 6.34 3.09
CA PHE A 63 -8.80 5.20 2.31
C PHE A 63 -8.02 5.03 1.00
N CYS A 64 -7.91 6.08 0.18
CA CYS A 64 -7.23 6.01 -1.11
C CYS A 64 -5.76 5.61 -0.97
N LEU A 65 -5.06 6.19 0.02
CA LEU A 65 -3.66 5.89 0.31
C LEU A 65 -3.48 4.45 0.80
N ASP A 66 -4.35 3.96 1.68
CA ASP A 66 -4.25 2.60 2.22
C ASP A 66 -4.58 1.55 1.15
N ALA A 67 -5.55 1.82 0.28
CA ALA A 67 -5.89 0.92 -0.83
C ALA A 67 -4.70 0.71 -1.78
N GLU A 68 -3.96 1.78 -2.12
CA GLU A 68 -2.74 1.62 -2.91
C GLU A 68 -1.62 0.94 -2.11
N ARG A 69 -1.48 1.26 -0.81
CA ARG A 69 -0.47 0.64 0.07
C ARG A 69 -0.66 -0.88 0.12
N GLN A 70 -1.89 -1.37 0.17
CA GLN A 70 -2.18 -2.82 0.18
C GLN A 70 -1.68 -3.51 -1.09
N ILE A 71 -1.83 -2.88 -2.27
CA ILE A 71 -1.27 -3.42 -3.52
C ILE A 71 0.26 -3.51 -3.46
N TRP A 72 0.92 -2.47 -2.94
CA TRP A 72 2.37 -2.50 -2.72
C TRP A 72 2.78 -3.55 -1.69
N ASP A 73 2.02 -3.74 -0.61
CA ASP A 73 2.28 -4.74 0.43
C ASP A 73 2.15 -6.17 -0.11
N ASP A 74 1.15 -6.45 -0.95
CA ASP A 74 1.01 -7.75 -1.63
C ASP A 74 2.21 -8.05 -2.55
N ARG A 75 2.66 -7.03 -3.30
CA ARG A 75 3.86 -7.14 -4.14
C ARG A 75 5.11 -7.34 -3.28
N LEU A 76 5.26 -6.62 -2.17
CA LEU A 76 6.37 -6.77 -1.23
C LEU A 76 6.45 -8.20 -0.71
N ASN A 77 5.32 -8.76 -0.26
CA ASN A 77 5.27 -10.12 0.28
C ASN A 77 5.57 -11.16 -0.80
N THR A 78 5.12 -10.93 -2.04
CA THR A 78 5.46 -11.77 -3.19
C THR A 78 6.96 -11.77 -3.46
N ALA A 79 7.59 -10.58 -3.53
CA ALA A 79 9.03 -10.45 -3.75
C ALA A 79 9.85 -11.04 -2.60
N TYR A 80 9.45 -10.79 -1.36
CA TYR A 80 10.08 -11.36 -0.17
C TYR A 80 10.02 -12.90 -0.16
N GLY A 81 8.87 -13.49 -0.50
CA GLY A 81 8.72 -14.94 -0.61
C GLY A 81 9.68 -15.55 -1.62
N ALA A 82 9.76 -14.98 -2.82
CA ALA A 82 10.67 -15.45 -3.87
C ALA A 82 12.15 -15.32 -3.46
N LEU A 83 12.52 -14.24 -2.76
CA LEU A 83 13.88 -14.06 -2.24
C LEU A 83 14.22 -15.03 -1.10
N MET A 84 13.27 -15.31 -0.21
CA MET A 84 13.45 -16.29 0.85
C MET A 84 13.69 -17.68 0.27
N GLU A 85 12.91 -18.11 -0.71
CA GLU A 85 13.12 -19.39 -1.40
C GLU A 85 14.51 -19.48 -2.04
N ARG A 86 14.95 -18.43 -2.74
CA ARG A 86 16.29 -18.35 -3.34
C ARG A 86 17.40 -18.40 -2.29
N ALA A 87 17.24 -17.65 -1.20
CA ALA A 87 18.22 -17.58 -0.12
C ALA A 87 18.36 -18.93 0.58
N GLU A 88 17.25 -19.61 0.88
CA GLU A 88 17.25 -20.94 1.50
C GLU A 88 17.89 -22.01 0.60
N ALA A 89 17.64 -21.96 -0.72
CA ALA A 89 18.29 -22.83 -1.68
C ALA A 89 19.81 -22.61 -1.72
N THR A 90 20.23 -21.34 -1.72
CA THR A 90 21.66 -20.97 -1.69
C THR A 90 22.33 -21.43 -0.39
N ASP A 91 21.67 -21.24 0.75
CA ASP A 91 22.18 -21.67 2.05
C ASP A 91 22.37 -23.19 2.12
N ALA A 92 21.43 -23.95 1.55
CA ALA A 92 21.53 -25.41 1.47
C ALA A 92 22.70 -25.87 0.58
N GLU A 93 22.90 -25.23 -0.58
CA GLU A 93 24.01 -25.51 -1.48
C GLU A 93 25.36 -25.22 -0.80
N MET A 94 25.51 -24.03 -0.21
CA MET A 94 26.76 -23.61 0.44
C MET A 94 27.10 -24.50 1.64
N THR A 95 26.09 -24.96 2.38
CA THR A 95 26.26 -25.96 3.45
C THR A 95 26.78 -27.28 2.89
N GLY A 96 26.20 -27.76 1.78
CA GLY A 96 26.65 -28.99 1.11
C GLY A 96 28.09 -28.92 0.60
N LEU A 97 28.56 -27.72 0.23
CA LEU A 97 29.93 -27.44 -0.19
C LEU A 97 30.91 -27.25 0.99
N GLY A 98 30.45 -27.29 2.24
CA GLY A 98 31.28 -27.06 3.42
C GLY A 98 31.73 -25.60 3.58
N SER A 99 31.00 -24.66 3.00
CA SER A 99 31.30 -23.23 3.11
C SER A 99 31.11 -22.72 4.54
N SER A 100 31.97 -21.77 4.94
CA SER A 100 31.83 -21.02 6.19
C SER A 100 31.12 -19.67 6.00
N ALA A 101 30.57 -19.40 4.81
CA ALA A 101 29.84 -18.17 4.56
C ALA A 101 28.59 -18.06 5.45
N PRO A 102 28.25 -16.87 5.97
CA PRO A 102 27.00 -16.66 6.70
C PRO A 102 25.77 -16.97 5.83
N PRO A 103 24.71 -17.54 6.41
CA PRO A 103 23.49 -17.86 5.65
C PRO A 103 22.72 -16.58 5.28
N GLN A 104 22.20 -16.55 4.04
CA GLN A 104 21.47 -15.43 3.48
C GLN A 104 20.04 -15.32 4.03
N ALA A 105 19.33 -16.44 4.20
CA ALA A 105 17.92 -16.41 4.56
C ALA A 105 17.67 -15.78 5.96
N PRO A 106 18.49 -16.06 7.00
CA PRO A 106 18.40 -15.35 8.28
C PRO A 106 18.68 -13.85 8.15
N ALA A 107 19.66 -13.46 7.32
CA ALA A 107 20.02 -12.05 7.12
C ALA A 107 18.91 -11.27 6.40
N LEU A 108 18.29 -11.86 5.37
CA LEU A 108 17.14 -11.28 4.67
C LEU A 108 15.93 -11.08 5.60
N ARG A 109 15.64 -12.09 6.44
CA ARG A 109 14.56 -12.02 7.43
C ARG A 109 14.81 -10.93 8.47
N GLU A 110 16.04 -10.81 8.96
CA GLU A 110 16.42 -9.77 9.92
C GLU A 110 16.28 -8.37 9.31
N MET A 111 16.82 -8.17 8.10
CA MET A 111 16.69 -6.92 7.35
C MET A 111 15.23 -6.50 7.22
N GLN A 112 14.30 -7.43 6.89
CA GLN A 112 12.90 -7.06 6.78
C GLN A 112 12.22 -6.73 8.10
N ARG A 113 12.59 -7.41 9.19
CA ARG A 113 12.04 -7.08 10.52
C ARG A 113 12.47 -5.70 10.97
N ASP A 114 13.72 -5.35 10.75
CA ASP A 114 14.26 -4.04 11.08
C ASP A 114 13.64 -2.94 10.21
N TRP A 115 13.42 -3.23 8.92
CA TRP A 115 12.71 -2.32 8.03
C TRP A 115 11.26 -2.06 8.50
N ILE A 116 10.52 -3.08 8.94
CA ILE A 116 9.16 -2.90 9.49
C ILE A 116 9.20 -1.96 10.70
N ALA A 117 10.14 -2.17 11.62
CA ALA A 117 10.30 -1.31 12.79
C ALA A 117 10.63 0.14 12.40
N TYR A 118 11.49 0.33 11.40
CA TYR A 118 11.80 1.65 10.84
C TYR A 118 10.56 2.31 10.22
N ARG A 119 9.81 1.59 9.38
CA ARG A 119 8.58 2.09 8.74
C ARG A 119 7.59 2.57 9.78
N ASP A 120 7.31 1.74 10.78
CA ASP A 120 6.31 2.04 11.80
C ASP A 120 6.73 3.24 12.65
N ALA A 121 8.02 3.33 13.02
CA ALA A 121 8.55 4.48 13.75
C ALA A 121 8.52 5.77 12.92
N ALA A 122 8.95 5.71 11.65
CA ALA A 122 8.95 6.85 10.75
C ALA A 122 7.54 7.38 10.52
N CYS A 123 6.57 6.51 10.27
CA CYS A 123 5.20 6.92 9.99
C CYS A 123 4.45 7.36 11.24
N THR A 124 4.81 6.84 12.42
CA THR A 124 4.34 7.39 13.70
C THR A 124 4.82 8.84 13.87
N TYR A 125 6.09 9.12 13.57
CA TYR A 125 6.62 10.49 13.63
C TYR A 125 5.89 11.43 12.65
N GLU A 126 5.62 10.96 11.43
CA GLU A 126 4.83 11.72 10.44
C GLU A 126 3.40 12.01 10.91
N ALA A 127 2.75 11.16 11.71
CA ALA A 127 1.49 11.52 12.35
C ALA A 127 1.68 12.55 13.48
N VAL A 128 2.66 12.34 14.36
CA VAL A 128 2.88 13.16 15.57
C VAL A 128 3.19 14.62 15.22
N ARG A 129 3.96 14.88 14.15
CA ARG A 129 4.28 16.25 13.71
C ARG A 129 3.07 17.09 13.31
N TRP A 130 1.90 16.48 13.11
CA TRP A 130 0.63 17.18 12.84
C TRP A 130 -0.07 17.69 14.11
N GLY A 131 0.49 17.43 15.30
CA GLY A 131 0.03 18.06 16.55
C GLY A 131 -1.41 17.74 16.94
N GLY A 132 -1.92 16.57 16.54
CA GLY A 132 -3.31 16.15 16.81
C GLY A 132 -4.34 16.66 15.80
N GLY A 133 -3.91 17.30 14.70
CA GLY A 133 -4.79 17.66 13.59
C GLY A 133 -5.31 16.45 12.80
N THR A 134 -6.43 16.62 12.10
CA THR A 134 -7.07 15.52 11.33
C THR A 134 -6.18 14.99 10.20
N GLY A 135 -5.24 15.78 9.68
CA GLY A 135 -4.27 15.34 8.67
C GLY A 135 -3.25 14.30 9.16
N ALA A 136 -3.15 14.03 10.47
CA ALA A 136 -2.21 13.05 11.03
C ALA A 136 -2.42 11.64 10.45
N GLY A 137 -3.68 11.22 10.26
CA GLY A 137 -4.01 9.91 9.69
C GLY A 137 -3.48 9.74 8.26
N PRO A 138 -3.95 10.56 7.30
CA PRO A 138 -3.44 10.51 5.92
C PRO A 138 -1.92 10.69 5.81
N ALA A 139 -1.30 11.52 6.66
CA ALA A 139 0.16 11.69 6.65
C ALA A 139 0.90 10.40 7.01
N ALA A 140 0.47 9.69 8.06
CA ALA A 140 1.03 8.39 8.41
C ALA A 140 0.77 7.35 7.30
N THR A 141 -0.43 7.31 6.73
CA THR A 141 -0.76 6.38 5.65
C THR A 141 0.06 6.65 4.38
N GLN A 142 0.27 7.92 4.01
CA GLN A 142 1.13 8.30 2.88
C GLN A 142 2.59 7.88 3.11
N CYS A 143 3.10 8.06 4.34
CA CYS A 143 4.42 7.56 4.71
C CYS A 143 4.51 6.04 4.53
N ALA A 144 3.51 5.30 5.04
CA ALA A 144 3.49 3.85 4.97
C ALA A 144 3.41 3.35 3.51
N LEU A 145 2.59 3.98 2.67
CA LEU A 145 2.55 3.75 1.22
C LEU A 145 3.94 3.91 0.60
N THR A 146 4.57 5.08 0.78
CA THR A 146 5.86 5.38 0.15
C THR A 146 6.96 4.42 0.58
N LEU A 147 7.06 4.12 1.88
CA LEU A 147 8.10 3.22 2.39
C LEU A 147 7.87 1.77 1.97
N THR A 148 6.62 1.31 1.93
CA THR A 148 6.27 -0.05 1.47
C THR A 148 6.59 -0.21 -0.01
N ALA A 149 6.22 0.77 -0.84
CA ALA A 149 6.52 0.74 -2.26
C ALA A 149 8.03 0.73 -2.55
N ARG A 150 8.80 1.62 -1.90
CA ARG A 150 10.26 1.63 -2.04
C ARG A 150 10.92 0.32 -1.61
N GLN A 151 10.44 -0.29 -0.52
CA GLN A 151 10.96 -1.57 -0.08
C GLN A 151 10.63 -2.69 -1.07
N THR A 152 9.44 -2.66 -1.67
CA THR A 152 9.07 -3.57 -2.76
C THR A 152 10.09 -3.47 -3.90
N LEU A 153 10.36 -2.25 -4.37
CA LEU A 153 11.31 -2.01 -5.46
C LEU A 153 12.74 -2.41 -5.11
N TRP A 154 13.15 -2.22 -3.85
CA TRP A 154 14.44 -2.69 -3.36
C TRP A 154 14.55 -4.22 -3.43
N LEU A 155 13.50 -4.94 -3.00
CA LEU A 155 13.46 -6.41 -3.09
C LEU A 155 13.40 -6.89 -4.55
N ASP A 156 12.60 -6.26 -5.40
CA ASP A 156 12.51 -6.58 -6.83
C ASP A 156 13.89 -6.45 -7.51
N GLY A 157 14.71 -5.48 -7.09
CA GLY A 157 16.09 -5.33 -7.56
C GLY A 157 16.95 -6.59 -7.36
N TYR A 158 16.84 -7.26 -6.21
CA TYR A 158 17.54 -8.53 -5.98
C TYR A 158 17.04 -9.66 -6.89
N LEU A 159 15.76 -9.65 -7.26
CA LEU A 159 15.18 -10.67 -8.12
C LEU A 159 15.67 -10.55 -9.57
N VAL A 160 15.80 -9.32 -10.08
CA VAL A 160 16.26 -9.02 -11.45
C VAL A 160 17.76 -9.19 -11.61
N GLU A 161 18.57 -8.77 -10.63
CA GLU A 161 20.03 -8.71 -10.80
C GLU A 161 20.76 -10.04 -10.65
N GLY A 162 20.15 -11.08 -10.07
CA GLY A 162 20.72 -12.44 -10.00
C GLY A 162 22.18 -12.51 -9.51
N ARG A 163 22.60 -11.60 -8.62
CA ARG A 163 23.96 -11.55 -8.08
C ARG A 163 24.16 -12.55 -6.95
#